data_AF-A0A5Q4BM76-F1
#
_entry.id   AF-A0A5Q4BM76-F1
#
_cell.length_a   1.000
_cell.length_b   1.000
_cell.length_c   1.000
_cell.angle_alpha   90.00
_cell.angle_beta   90.00
_cell.angle_gamma   90.00
#
_symmetry.space_group_name_H-M   'P 1'
#
loop_
_entity.id
_entity.type
_entity.pdbx_description
1 polymer ?
#
loop_
_entity_poly.entity_id
_entity_poly.type
_entity_poly.pdbx_seq_one_letter_code
_entity_poly.pdbx_strand_id
1 'polypeptide(L)'
;MSRPLKSTGPLLLMAAGVVSAATCPIQFDGRIPSSFTPADFDTTASPFNTAFVFGKGLKASDVVTIPKGLSSLLDGPANKPFQVNIDDRSIFAPSETNLQTGFRRAEMLPISNNGTDPSTSGIKTLHWSMMKDPARPLNLTHEYQMVFLESSEFSSNQFALKYGDLIGIHPADPDVLHLFGNSNTNPSPELFKTKFTEGVFHNFALTLDFGKNLTQVFYSQGSDPLVARGKPIVNDIQGRGQYHFGVLKKSVGSTGDLTKSGFHESGINEGIIFGSILLEDSADGCVTLSL
;
A
#
# COMPACT_ATOMS: atom_id res chain seq x y z
N MET A 1 -34.15 -30.88 -57.15
CA MET A 1 -32.76 -30.42 -56.98
C MET A 1 -32.80 -29.03 -56.36
N SER A 2 -32.71 -28.96 -55.03
CA SER A 2 -32.73 -27.74 -54.23
C SER A 2 -31.31 -27.21 -54.03
N ARG A 3 -31.04 -25.97 -54.48
CA ARG A 3 -29.79 -25.25 -54.18
C ARG A 3 -29.94 -24.50 -52.85
N PRO A 4 -28.96 -24.55 -51.93
CA PRO A 4 -28.98 -23.68 -50.75
C PRO A 4 -28.35 -22.32 -51.09
N LEU A 5 -29.02 -21.26 -50.64
CA LEU A 5 -28.54 -19.88 -50.67
C LEU A 5 -27.50 -19.71 -49.54
N LYS A 6 -26.25 -19.38 -49.87
CA LYS A 6 -25.22 -19.04 -48.89
C LYS A 6 -25.45 -17.61 -48.39
N SER A 7 -25.86 -17.47 -47.14
CA SER A 7 -25.88 -16.20 -46.40
C SER A 7 -24.45 -15.73 -46.18
N THR A 8 -24.13 -14.52 -46.63
CA THR A 8 -22.86 -13.83 -46.33
C THR A 8 -23.18 -12.72 -45.35
N GLY A 9 -22.87 -12.96 -44.07
CA GLY A 9 -22.97 -11.93 -43.03
C GLY A 9 -21.77 -10.97 -43.12
N PRO A 10 -21.96 -9.66 -42.93
CA PRO A 10 -20.87 -8.70 -42.96
C PRO A 10 -19.99 -8.85 -41.71
N LEU A 11 -18.68 -9.00 -41.92
CA LEU A 11 -17.67 -8.99 -40.88
C LEU A 11 -17.43 -7.53 -40.47
N LEU A 12 -17.96 -7.13 -39.30
CA LEU A 12 -17.63 -5.84 -38.68
C LEU A 12 -16.16 -5.88 -38.23
N LEU A 13 -15.28 -5.15 -38.92
CA LEU A 13 -13.95 -4.84 -38.40
C LEU A 13 -14.10 -3.85 -37.24
N MET A 14 -13.96 -4.32 -36.02
CA MET A 14 -13.67 -3.47 -34.86
C MET A 14 -12.27 -2.89 -35.06
N ALA A 15 -12.18 -1.62 -35.44
CA ALA A 15 -10.92 -0.88 -35.38
C ALA A 15 -10.52 -0.73 -33.91
N ALA A 16 -9.54 -1.52 -33.47
CA ALA A 16 -8.86 -1.28 -32.20
C ALA A 16 -8.12 0.06 -32.33
N GLY A 17 -8.71 1.12 -31.77
CA GLY A 17 -8.05 2.40 -31.65
C GLY A 17 -6.77 2.22 -30.85
N VAL A 18 -5.65 2.65 -31.41
CA VAL A 18 -4.38 2.75 -30.70
C VAL A 18 -4.59 3.84 -29.65
N VAL A 19 -4.86 3.45 -28.41
CA VAL A 19 -4.89 4.37 -27.27
C VAL A 19 -3.46 4.88 -27.12
N SER A 20 -3.22 6.12 -27.54
CA SER A 20 -2.05 6.86 -27.08
C SER A 20 -2.10 6.82 -25.56
N ALA A 21 -1.12 6.20 -24.92
CA ALA A 21 -0.98 6.17 -23.47
C ALA A 21 -0.72 7.59 -22.98
N ALA A 22 -1.78 8.38 -22.82
CA ALA A 22 -1.72 9.57 -22.01
C ALA A 22 -1.33 9.11 -20.61
N THR A 23 -0.12 9.46 -20.18
CA THR A 23 0.33 9.20 -18.82
C THR A 23 -0.63 9.91 -17.87
N CYS A 24 -1.30 9.17 -16.99
CA CYS A 24 -2.22 9.76 -16.03
C CYS A 24 -1.47 10.84 -15.23
N PRO A 25 -2.07 12.02 -14.98
CA PRO A 25 -1.41 13.05 -14.18
C PRO A 25 -1.05 12.49 -12.80
N ILE A 26 0.16 12.76 -12.33
CA ILE A 26 0.63 12.26 -11.03
C ILE A 26 0.37 13.32 -9.95
N GLN A 27 -0.34 12.93 -8.90
CA GLN A 27 -0.60 13.73 -7.70
C GLN A 27 0.57 13.68 -6.70
N PHE A 28 1.17 12.51 -6.50
CA PHE A 28 2.48 12.36 -5.87
C PHE A 28 3.23 11.16 -6.46
N ASP A 29 4.55 11.24 -6.48
CA ASP A 29 5.43 10.15 -6.92
C ASP A 29 6.36 9.74 -5.77
N GLY A 30 6.13 8.55 -5.21
CA GLY A 30 6.94 7.96 -4.16
C GLY A 30 8.00 6.99 -4.69
N ARG A 31 8.12 6.82 -6.01
CA ARG A 31 9.16 5.97 -6.60
C ARG A 31 10.51 6.65 -6.44
N ILE A 32 11.48 5.93 -5.90
CA ILE A 32 12.83 6.47 -5.70
C ILE A 32 13.67 6.32 -6.98
N PRO A 33 14.58 7.26 -7.28
CA PRO A 33 15.52 7.15 -8.38
C PRO A 33 16.41 5.90 -8.31
N SER A 34 16.85 5.38 -9.46
CA SER A 34 17.75 4.22 -9.52
C SER A 34 19.11 4.46 -8.85
N SER A 35 19.54 5.72 -8.71
CA SER A 35 20.75 6.12 -7.99
C SER A 35 20.58 6.31 -6.49
N PHE A 36 19.34 6.28 -5.94
CA PHE A 36 19.10 6.54 -4.52
C PHE A 36 19.82 5.56 -3.60
N THR A 37 20.29 6.06 -2.48
CA THR A 37 20.90 5.31 -1.38
C THR A 37 20.06 5.47 -0.13
N PRO A 38 20.24 4.62 0.90
CA PRO A 38 19.56 4.82 2.18
C PRO A 38 19.74 6.22 2.77
N ALA A 39 20.92 6.82 2.62
CA ALA A 39 21.20 8.16 3.14
C ALA A 39 20.36 9.25 2.48
N ASP A 40 19.94 9.07 1.22
CA ASP A 40 19.16 10.07 0.50
C ASP A 40 17.75 10.24 1.10
N PHE A 41 17.23 9.22 1.79
CA PHE A 41 15.96 9.30 2.53
C PHE A 41 15.99 10.31 3.68
N ASP A 42 17.16 10.67 4.18
CA ASP A 42 17.32 11.67 5.25
C ASP A 42 17.50 13.10 4.71
N THR A 43 17.41 13.28 3.39
CA THR A 43 17.65 14.57 2.73
C THR A 43 16.37 15.11 2.09
N THR A 44 16.42 16.35 1.62
CA THR A 44 15.32 16.97 0.85
C THR A 44 15.08 16.33 -0.51
N ALA A 45 15.94 15.41 -0.95
CA ALA A 45 15.69 14.63 -2.16
C ALA A 45 14.60 13.57 -1.94
N SER A 46 14.40 13.12 -0.69
CA SER A 46 13.42 12.10 -0.35
C SER A 46 12.01 12.50 -0.76
N PRO A 47 11.25 11.64 -1.46
CA PRO A 47 9.83 11.87 -1.71
C PRO A 47 8.98 11.65 -0.44
N PHE A 48 9.59 11.20 0.66
CA PHE A 48 8.92 10.89 1.91
C PHE A 48 9.32 11.86 3.02
N ASN A 49 8.44 11.99 4.00
CA ASN A 49 8.74 12.73 5.21
C ASN A 49 9.83 12.03 6.03
N THR A 50 10.81 12.81 6.48
CA THR A 50 12.01 12.30 7.16
C THR A 50 11.90 12.33 8.69
N ALA A 51 10.81 12.84 9.25
CA ALA A 51 10.73 13.21 10.67
C ALA A 51 9.72 12.38 11.50
N PHE A 52 8.88 11.58 10.86
CA PHE A 52 7.74 10.95 11.55
C PHE A 52 7.77 9.42 11.43
N VAL A 53 7.13 8.77 12.41
CA VAL A 53 6.74 7.36 12.37
C VAL A 53 7.88 6.32 12.39
N PHE A 54 9.06 6.74 12.88
CA PHE A 54 10.19 5.85 13.17
C PHE A 54 10.40 5.66 14.68
N GLY A 55 11.24 4.70 15.04
CA GLY A 55 11.69 4.53 16.42
C GLY A 55 12.37 5.79 16.96
N LYS A 56 12.26 6.05 18.27
CA LYS A 56 12.87 7.24 18.90
C LYS A 56 14.35 7.36 18.56
N GLY A 57 14.73 8.48 17.93
CA GLY A 57 16.12 8.77 17.53
C GLY A 57 16.60 8.07 16.27
N LEU A 58 15.76 7.24 15.62
CA LEU A 58 16.05 6.67 14.31
C LEU A 58 15.75 7.67 13.21
N LYS A 59 16.52 7.56 12.13
CA LYS A 59 16.29 8.25 10.87
C LYS A 59 15.65 7.30 9.85
N ALA A 60 15.20 7.83 8.72
CA ALA A 60 14.67 7.00 7.64
C ALA A 60 15.75 6.05 7.11
N SER A 61 16.99 6.52 6.98
CA SER A 61 18.14 5.70 6.57
C SER A 61 18.43 4.50 7.49
N ASP A 62 18.06 4.56 8.77
CA ASP A 62 18.25 3.47 9.73
C ASP A 62 17.27 2.31 9.52
N VAL A 63 16.13 2.57 8.88
CA VAL A 63 15.04 1.61 8.70
C VAL A 63 14.84 1.21 7.23
N VAL A 64 15.60 1.77 6.29
CA VAL A 64 15.51 1.42 4.86
C VAL A 64 16.69 0.62 4.37
N THR A 65 16.40 -0.36 3.51
CA THR A 65 17.40 -1.08 2.72
C THR A 65 17.05 -0.97 1.24
N ILE A 66 18.05 -0.93 0.35
CA ILE A 66 17.84 -0.99 -1.10
C ILE A 66 18.16 -2.42 -1.59
N PRO A 67 17.14 -3.24 -1.93
CA PRO A 67 17.38 -4.55 -2.52
C PRO A 67 17.98 -4.40 -3.93
N LYS A 68 18.84 -5.34 -4.33
CA LYS A 68 19.49 -5.33 -5.64
C LYS A 68 18.71 -6.16 -6.66
N GLY A 69 18.67 -5.68 -7.90
CA GLY A 69 18.15 -6.44 -9.04
C GLY A 69 16.64 -6.64 -9.05
N LEU A 70 15.89 -5.83 -8.29
CA LEU A 70 14.42 -5.84 -8.28
C LEU A 70 13.87 -4.66 -9.08
N SER A 71 12.72 -4.88 -9.71
CA SER A 71 11.89 -3.87 -10.36
C SER A 71 10.44 -4.27 -10.15
N SER A 72 9.59 -3.36 -9.68
CA SER A 72 8.16 -3.60 -9.59
C SER A 72 7.41 -3.11 -10.84
N LEU A 73 6.11 -3.40 -10.93
CA LEU A 73 5.30 -3.20 -12.13
C LEU A 73 5.37 -1.80 -12.74
N LEU A 74 5.37 -0.75 -11.90
CA LEU A 74 5.40 0.65 -12.34
C LEU A 74 6.72 1.36 -12.01
N ASP A 75 7.76 0.58 -11.72
CA ASP A 75 9.12 1.10 -11.68
C ASP A 75 9.71 1.04 -13.10
N GLY A 76 9.91 2.21 -13.71
CA GLY A 76 10.64 2.31 -14.97
C GLY A 76 12.15 2.17 -14.79
N PRO A 77 12.95 2.28 -15.86
CA PRO A 77 14.42 2.17 -15.78
C PRO A 77 15.08 3.26 -14.90
N ALA A 78 14.35 4.33 -14.59
CA ALA A 78 14.79 5.42 -13.74
C ALA A 78 14.48 5.18 -12.24
N ASN A 79 13.73 4.13 -11.89
CA ASN A 79 13.24 3.90 -10.54
C ASN A 79 13.66 2.52 -10.02
N LYS A 80 13.52 2.32 -8.71
CA LYS A 80 13.74 1.02 -8.07
C LYS A 80 12.93 0.84 -6.78
N PRO A 81 12.70 -0.41 -6.37
CA PRO A 81 12.13 -0.71 -5.06
C PRO A 81 13.08 -0.37 -3.91
N PHE A 82 12.50 -0.18 -2.73
CA PHE A 82 13.19 -0.11 -1.44
C PHE A 82 12.47 -0.95 -0.41
N GLN A 83 13.12 -1.23 0.72
CA GLN A 83 12.57 -2.04 1.79
C GLN A 83 12.47 -1.23 3.06
N VAL A 84 11.31 -1.30 3.72
CA VAL A 84 11.10 -0.74 5.06
C VAL A 84 11.24 -1.86 6.08
N ASN A 85 12.09 -1.65 7.08
CA ASN A 85 12.45 -2.64 8.08
C ASN A 85 12.03 -2.18 9.47
N ILE A 86 11.69 -3.13 10.32
CA ILE A 86 11.54 -2.94 11.76
C ILE A 86 12.49 -3.85 12.52
N ASP A 87 13.01 -3.33 13.62
CA ASP A 87 13.78 -4.07 14.60
C ASP A 87 13.35 -3.68 16.02
N ASP A 88 14.06 -4.18 17.04
CA ASP A 88 13.74 -3.91 18.45
C ASP A 88 13.69 -2.40 18.80
N ARG A 89 14.37 -1.55 18.02
CA ARG A 89 14.45 -0.10 18.21
C ARG A 89 13.26 0.64 17.61
N SER A 90 12.45 0.00 16.77
CA SER A 90 11.32 0.60 16.04
C SER A 90 10.11 0.95 16.94
N ILE A 91 10.34 1.52 18.11
CA ILE A 91 9.30 1.95 19.05
C ILE A 91 9.00 3.43 18.80
N PHE A 92 7.85 3.71 18.18
CA PHE A 92 7.44 5.08 17.89
C PHE A 92 7.13 5.85 19.18
N ALA A 93 7.58 7.11 19.21
CA ALA A 93 7.35 8.03 20.32
C ALA A 93 6.81 9.36 19.77
N PRO A 94 5.48 9.50 19.55
CA PRO A 94 4.88 10.75 19.09
C PRO A 94 5.16 11.95 20.00
N SER A 95 5.54 11.71 21.26
CA SER A 95 6.16 12.70 22.13
C SER A 95 7.17 12.03 23.06
N GLU A 96 8.03 12.83 23.70
CA GLU A 96 9.03 12.36 24.66
C GLU A 96 8.46 11.47 25.77
N THR A 97 7.21 11.69 26.15
CA THR A 97 6.51 10.95 27.22
C THR A 97 5.52 9.92 26.71
N ASN A 98 5.33 9.80 25.39
CA ASN A 98 4.34 8.93 24.78
C ASN A 98 5.01 7.84 23.93
N LEU A 99 5.68 6.87 24.55
CA LEU A 99 6.29 5.74 23.83
C LEU A 99 5.25 4.65 23.54
N GLN A 100 5.06 4.26 22.27
CA GLN A 100 4.13 3.21 21.87
C GLN A 100 4.80 1.83 21.89
N THR A 101 5.11 1.32 23.09
CA THR A 101 5.82 0.05 23.30
C THR A 101 5.07 -1.19 22.81
N GLY A 102 3.75 -1.10 22.67
CA GLY A 102 2.91 -2.15 22.09
C GLY A 102 3.07 -2.31 20.58
N PHE A 103 3.76 -1.38 19.91
CA PHE A 103 4.04 -1.45 18.47
C PHE A 103 5.53 -1.56 18.15
N ARG A 104 5.81 -2.13 16.98
CA ARG A 104 7.05 -1.89 16.23
C ARG A 104 6.66 -1.28 14.90
N ARG A 105 7.09 -0.05 14.63
CA ARG A 105 6.70 0.64 13.40
C ARG A 105 7.81 1.46 12.75
N ALA A 106 7.81 1.39 11.43
CA ALA A 106 8.56 2.24 10.53
C ALA A 106 7.72 2.41 9.26
N GLU A 107 7.41 3.65 8.90
CA GLU A 107 6.50 3.96 7.80
C GLU A 107 6.97 5.18 7.01
N MET A 108 6.79 5.13 5.70
CA MET A 108 7.08 6.21 4.76
C MET A 108 5.78 6.92 4.41
N LEU A 109 5.75 8.24 4.61
CA LEU A 109 4.62 9.09 4.28
C LEU A 109 5.02 10.03 3.14
N PRO A 110 4.29 10.12 2.02
CA PRO A 110 4.61 11.04 0.94
C PRO A 110 4.69 12.48 1.44
N ILE A 111 5.77 13.19 1.12
CA ILE A 111 6.06 14.51 1.70
C ILE A 111 5.01 15.56 1.36
N SER A 112 4.36 15.44 0.19
CA SER A 112 3.30 16.34 -0.25
C SER A 112 1.94 16.07 0.41
N ASN A 113 1.78 14.92 1.07
CA ASN A 113 0.52 14.52 1.68
C ASN A 113 0.44 14.95 3.15
N ASN A 114 -0.39 15.94 3.43
CA ASN A 114 -0.55 16.56 4.75
C ASN A 114 -1.89 16.22 5.43
N GLY A 115 -2.68 15.33 4.83
CA GLY A 115 -3.98 14.92 5.36
C GLY A 115 -5.18 15.65 4.78
N THR A 116 -4.96 16.87 4.29
CA THR A 116 -6.01 17.75 3.75
C THR A 116 -5.68 18.32 2.38
N ASP A 117 -4.57 17.89 1.79
CA ASP A 117 -4.12 18.28 0.46
C ASP A 117 -4.94 17.58 -0.64
N PRO A 118 -4.76 17.96 -1.92
CA PRO A 118 -5.53 17.40 -3.02
C PRO A 118 -5.45 15.87 -3.19
N SER A 119 -4.44 15.19 -2.64
CA SER A 119 -4.30 13.72 -2.69
C SER A 119 -5.43 12.95 -2.03
N THR A 120 -6.25 13.60 -1.20
CA THR A 120 -7.42 12.98 -0.56
C THR A 120 -8.73 13.67 -0.96
N SER A 121 -8.86 14.02 -2.23
CA SER A 121 -10.06 14.69 -2.77
C SER A 121 -10.33 14.27 -4.21
N GLY A 122 -11.57 14.42 -4.67
CA GLY A 122 -11.96 14.00 -6.02
C GLY A 122 -11.80 12.49 -6.21
N ILE A 123 -11.28 12.09 -7.37
CA ILE A 123 -11.00 10.68 -7.69
C ILE A 123 -9.50 10.52 -7.85
N LYS A 124 -8.88 9.65 -7.05
CA LYS A 124 -7.45 9.36 -7.10
C LYS A 124 -7.22 7.87 -7.25
N THR A 125 -6.14 7.46 -7.92
CA THR A 125 -5.74 6.05 -7.96
C THR A 125 -4.39 5.87 -7.30
N LEU A 126 -4.39 5.24 -6.12
CA LEU A 126 -3.17 4.91 -5.40
C LEU A 126 -2.60 3.62 -5.94
N HIS A 127 -1.32 3.61 -6.31
CA HIS A 127 -0.58 2.42 -6.71
C HIS A 127 0.51 2.09 -5.70
N TRP A 128 0.73 0.79 -5.50
CA TRP A 128 1.94 0.27 -4.88
C TRP A 128 2.15 -1.18 -5.30
N SER A 129 3.40 -1.61 -5.24
CA SER A 129 3.79 -3.01 -5.33
C SER A 129 4.49 -3.38 -4.03
N MET A 130 4.27 -4.62 -3.56
CA MET A 130 4.96 -5.11 -2.38
C MET A 130 5.41 -6.56 -2.49
N MET A 131 6.51 -6.91 -1.83
CA MET A 131 7.07 -8.26 -1.83
C MET A 131 7.66 -8.60 -0.47
N LYS A 132 7.55 -9.87 -0.08
CA LYS A 132 8.24 -10.41 1.09
C LYS A 132 9.76 -10.41 0.87
N ASP A 133 10.51 -10.14 1.94
CA ASP A 133 11.95 -10.44 2.00
C ASP A 133 12.16 -11.77 2.75
N PRO A 134 12.58 -12.86 2.09
CA PRO A 134 12.82 -14.13 2.77
C PRO A 134 13.95 -14.07 3.81
N ALA A 135 14.83 -13.06 3.75
CA ALA A 135 15.86 -12.82 4.76
C ALA A 135 15.34 -12.05 5.99
N ARG A 136 14.13 -11.47 5.91
CA ARG A 136 13.48 -10.69 6.98
C ARG A 136 11.98 -10.99 7.05
N PRO A 137 11.61 -12.26 7.28
CA PRO A 137 10.21 -12.68 7.26
C PRO A 137 9.41 -12.00 8.39
N LEU A 138 8.15 -11.70 8.11
CA LEU A 138 7.21 -11.25 9.16
C LEU A 138 6.79 -12.44 10.03
N ASN A 139 6.61 -12.22 11.33
CA ASN A 139 6.11 -13.25 12.25
C ASN A 139 4.58 -13.33 12.22
N LEU A 140 4.03 -14.41 11.64
CA LEU A 140 2.58 -14.62 11.44
C LEU A 140 1.74 -14.69 12.72
N THR A 141 2.33 -14.83 13.90
CA THR A 141 1.56 -14.78 15.15
C THR A 141 1.14 -13.35 15.54
N HIS A 142 1.63 -12.34 14.83
CA HIS A 142 1.29 -10.93 15.06
C HIS A 142 0.40 -10.38 13.93
N GLU A 143 -0.40 -9.35 14.23
CA GLU A 143 -1.04 -8.51 13.21
C GLU A 143 -0.05 -7.45 12.71
N TYR A 144 0.01 -7.29 11.39
CA TYR A 144 0.68 -6.20 10.70
C TYR A 144 -0.33 -5.32 10.00
N GLN A 145 -0.07 -4.01 10.01
CA GLN A 145 -0.71 -3.02 9.15
C GLN A 145 0.39 -2.38 8.29
N MET A 146 0.25 -2.43 6.96
CA MET A 146 1.38 -2.14 6.04
C MET A 146 1.12 -0.97 5.09
N VAL A 147 -0.08 -0.91 4.50
CA VAL A 147 -0.49 0.19 3.62
C VAL A 147 -1.85 0.68 4.06
N PHE A 148 -1.95 1.93 4.48
CA PHE A 148 -3.19 2.48 5.02
C PHE A 148 -3.31 3.97 4.79
N LEU A 149 -4.56 4.45 4.81
CA LEU A 149 -4.89 5.87 4.82
C LEU A 149 -5.46 6.20 6.20
N GLU A 150 -4.63 6.77 7.07
CA GLU A 150 -5.04 7.23 8.40
C GLU A 150 -5.86 8.50 8.26
N SER A 151 -6.98 8.66 8.99
CA SER A 151 -7.85 9.83 8.92
C SER A 151 -7.10 11.12 9.27
N SER A 152 -7.59 12.29 8.80
CA SER A 152 -7.01 13.59 9.15
C SER A 152 -7.02 13.88 10.66
N GLU A 153 -7.89 13.20 11.40
CA GLU A 153 -8.02 13.27 12.85
C GLU A 153 -7.20 12.20 13.60
N PHE A 154 -6.40 11.39 12.89
CA PHE A 154 -5.51 10.36 13.46
C PHE A 154 -6.20 9.36 14.39
N SER A 155 -7.42 8.96 14.04
CA SER A 155 -8.31 8.17 14.91
C SER A 155 -8.87 6.91 14.26
N SER A 156 -8.72 6.77 12.94
CA SER A 156 -9.25 5.66 12.15
C SER A 156 -8.47 5.49 10.85
N ASN A 157 -8.66 4.36 10.19
CA ASN A 157 -8.15 4.15 8.83
C ASN A 157 -9.33 4.21 7.85
N GLN A 158 -9.21 4.96 6.76
CA GLN A 158 -10.15 4.94 5.63
C GLN A 158 -10.04 3.61 4.85
N PHE A 159 -8.84 3.03 4.80
CA PHE A 159 -8.58 1.65 4.43
C PHE A 159 -7.27 1.20 5.10
N ALA A 160 -7.10 -0.11 5.27
CA ALA A 160 -5.86 -0.69 5.76
C ALA A 160 -5.61 -2.09 5.16
N LEU A 161 -4.43 -2.27 4.58
CA LEU A 161 -3.89 -3.58 4.20
C LEU A 161 -3.22 -4.21 5.42
N LYS A 162 -3.74 -5.36 5.83
CA LYS A 162 -3.31 -6.11 7.00
C LYS A 162 -2.82 -7.50 6.65
N TYR A 163 -2.03 -8.09 7.55
CA TYR A 163 -1.42 -9.40 7.39
C TYR A 163 -1.15 -10.06 8.75
N GLY A 164 -1.05 -11.39 8.79
CA GLY A 164 -0.77 -12.16 10.01
C GLY A 164 -2.03 -12.48 10.82
N ASP A 165 -1.85 -12.73 12.12
CA ASP A 165 -2.94 -13.06 13.04
C ASP A 165 -3.71 -11.81 13.46
N LEU A 166 -4.74 -11.47 12.67
CA LEU A 166 -5.54 -10.25 12.84
C LEU A 166 -6.31 -10.27 14.17
N ILE A 167 -6.05 -9.31 15.04
CA ILE A 167 -6.65 -9.19 16.38
C ILE A 167 -8.18 -9.14 16.26
N GLY A 168 -8.84 -10.06 16.94
CA GLY A 168 -10.31 -10.17 16.97
C GLY A 168 -10.93 -10.86 15.76
N ILE A 169 -10.15 -11.18 14.72
CA ILE A 169 -10.61 -11.95 13.54
C ILE A 169 -9.99 -13.34 13.54
N HIS A 170 -8.68 -13.45 13.82
CA HIS A 170 -7.92 -14.69 13.85
C HIS A 170 -8.17 -15.58 12.62
N PRO A 171 -7.74 -15.14 11.41
CA PRO A 171 -8.01 -15.86 10.18
C PRO A 171 -7.41 -17.27 10.22
N ALA A 172 -8.10 -18.24 9.59
CA ALA A 172 -7.63 -19.62 9.54
C ALA A 172 -6.26 -19.79 8.85
N ASP A 173 -5.94 -18.89 7.92
CA ASP A 173 -4.62 -18.77 7.30
C ASP A 173 -4.10 -17.34 7.53
N PRO A 174 -3.11 -17.15 8.44
CA PRO A 174 -2.55 -15.83 8.72
C PRO A 174 -1.63 -15.32 7.60
N ASP A 175 -1.25 -16.18 6.65
CA ASP A 175 -0.41 -15.80 5.50
C ASP A 175 -1.29 -15.34 4.31
N VAL A 176 -2.21 -14.42 4.59
CA VAL A 176 -3.15 -13.79 3.65
C VAL A 176 -3.12 -12.28 3.85
N LEU A 177 -3.01 -11.53 2.76
CA LEU A 177 -3.21 -10.08 2.76
C LEU A 177 -4.72 -9.80 2.81
N HIS A 178 -5.15 -9.00 3.77
CA HIS A 178 -6.52 -8.53 3.91
C HIS A 178 -6.60 -7.02 3.77
N LEU A 179 -7.27 -6.52 2.73
CA LEU A 179 -7.55 -5.10 2.57
C LEU A 179 -8.93 -4.79 3.15
N PHE A 180 -8.95 -4.07 4.27
CA PHE A 180 -10.17 -3.55 4.86
C PHE A 180 -10.42 -2.10 4.45
N GLY A 181 -11.68 -1.71 4.36
CA GLY A 181 -12.11 -0.32 4.24
C GLY A 181 -12.11 0.39 5.60
N ASN A 182 -13.05 1.32 5.78
CA ASN A 182 -13.03 2.24 6.91
C ASN A 182 -13.26 1.53 8.25
N SER A 183 -12.32 1.70 9.17
CA SER A 183 -12.34 1.06 10.49
C SER A 183 -13.46 1.55 11.43
N ASN A 184 -14.09 2.69 11.13
CA ASN A 184 -15.25 3.19 11.87
C ASN A 184 -16.57 2.59 11.38
N THR A 185 -16.56 1.86 10.26
CA THR A 185 -17.72 1.08 9.83
C THR A 185 -17.74 -0.23 10.61
N ASN A 186 -18.90 -0.64 11.14
CA ASN A 186 -19.03 -1.86 11.92
C ASN A 186 -20.04 -2.85 11.27
N PRO A 187 -19.59 -4.01 10.75
CA PRO A 187 -18.19 -4.41 10.60
C PRO A 187 -17.48 -3.61 9.50
N SER A 188 -16.16 -3.45 9.61
CA SER A 188 -15.36 -2.82 8.56
C SER A 188 -15.40 -3.69 7.30
N PRO A 189 -15.70 -3.15 6.11
CA PRO A 189 -15.83 -3.97 4.91
C PRO A 189 -14.48 -4.57 4.50
N GLU A 190 -14.43 -5.87 4.20
CA GLU A 190 -13.28 -6.50 3.54
C GLU A 190 -13.38 -6.23 2.03
N LEU A 191 -12.52 -5.34 1.52
CA LEU A 191 -12.53 -4.90 0.12
C LEU A 191 -11.86 -5.91 -0.81
N PHE A 192 -10.82 -6.59 -0.32
CA PHE A 192 -10.06 -7.57 -1.08
C PHE A 192 -9.22 -8.46 -0.16
N LYS A 193 -8.93 -9.68 -0.60
CA LYS A 193 -7.90 -10.52 0.02
C LYS A 193 -7.21 -11.43 -0.98
N THR A 194 -5.97 -11.77 -0.68
CA THR A 194 -5.14 -12.67 -1.51
C THR A 194 -4.05 -13.32 -0.68
N LYS A 195 -3.59 -14.51 -1.08
CA LYS A 195 -2.42 -15.15 -0.47
C LYS A 195 -1.19 -14.26 -0.66
N PHE A 196 -0.34 -14.09 0.36
CA PHE A 196 0.90 -13.33 0.20
C PHE A 196 2.04 -14.22 -0.34
N THR A 197 1.95 -14.65 -1.59
CA THR A 197 2.94 -15.52 -2.23
C THR A 197 4.35 -14.93 -2.19
N GLU A 198 5.33 -15.75 -1.80
CA GLU A 198 6.76 -15.38 -1.75
C GLU A 198 7.39 -15.24 -3.15
N GLY A 199 8.47 -14.47 -3.23
CA GLY A 199 9.30 -14.36 -4.45
C GLY A 199 8.66 -13.60 -5.61
N VAL A 200 7.51 -12.97 -5.40
CA VAL A 200 6.79 -12.22 -6.44
C VAL A 200 6.25 -10.91 -5.88
N PHE A 201 6.30 -9.83 -6.66
CA PHE A 201 5.61 -8.59 -6.33
C PHE A 201 4.09 -8.78 -6.41
N HIS A 202 3.38 -8.28 -5.41
CA HIS A 202 1.94 -8.13 -5.40
C HIS A 202 1.65 -6.67 -5.74
N ASN A 203 1.02 -6.45 -6.89
CA ASN A 203 0.73 -5.12 -7.39
C ASN A 203 -0.70 -4.76 -7.05
N PHE A 204 -0.91 -3.57 -6.51
CA PHE A 204 -2.22 -3.06 -6.13
C PHE A 204 -2.44 -1.70 -6.76
N ALA A 205 -3.69 -1.45 -7.13
CA ALA A 205 -4.18 -0.09 -7.23
C ALA A 205 -5.55 0.08 -6.59
N LEU A 206 -5.78 1.21 -5.93
CA LEU A 206 -7.06 1.60 -5.36
C LEU A 206 -7.53 2.89 -6.00
N THR A 207 -8.59 2.83 -6.80
CA THR A 207 -9.30 4.05 -7.21
C THR A 207 -10.25 4.44 -6.08
N LEU A 208 -9.98 5.60 -5.49
CA LEU A 208 -10.65 6.20 -4.36
C LEU A 208 -11.49 7.38 -4.86
N ASP A 209 -12.81 7.26 -4.84
CA ASP A 209 -13.73 8.35 -5.13
C ASP A 209 -14.19 8.97 -3.80
N PHE A 210 -13.51 10.03 -3.39
CA PHE A 210 -13.78 10.76 -2.14
C PHE A 210 -15.13 11.50 -2.19
N GLY A 211 -15.67 11.77 -3.38
CA GLY A 211 -16.97 12.41 -3.54
C GLY A 211 -18.13 11.43 -3.36
N LYS A 212 -17.94 10.16 -3.73
CA LYS A 212 -18.99 9.12 -3.67
C LYS A 212 -18.77 8.05 -2.61
N ASN A 213 -17.67 8.10 -1.87
CA ASN A 213 -17.29 7.06 -0.91
C ASN A 213 -17.22 5.68 -1.55
N LEU A 214 -16.48 5.60 -2.66
CA LEU A 214 -16.27 4.34 -3.37
C LEU A 214 -14.78 4.00 -3.41
N THR A 215 -14.48 2.70 -3.27
CA THR A 215 -13.16 2.15 -3.51
C THR A 215 -13.25 1.02 -4.53
N GLN A 216 -12.49 1.12 -5.62
CA GLN A 216 -12.32 0.06 -6.60
C GLN A 216 -10.92 -0.52 -6.46
N VAL A 217 -10.84 -1.84 -6.31
CA VAL A 217 -9.56 -2.55 -6.20
C VAL A 217 -9.11 -3.06 -7.57
N PHE A 218 -7.82 -2.93 -7.84
CA PHE A 218 -7.10 -3.58 -8.92
C PHE A 218 -5.94 -4.37 -8.32
N TYR A 219 -5.63 -5.52 -8.93
CA TYR A 219 -4.58 -6.39 -8.43
C TYR A 219 -3.95 -7.23 -9.55
N SER A 220 -2.65 -7.48 -9.44
CA SER A 220 -1.91 -8.47 -10.23
C SER A 220 -0.68 -8.97 -9.46
N GLN A 221 0.08 -9.90 -10.06
CA GLN A 221 1.35 -10.36 -9.53
C GLN A 221 2.47 -10.23 -10.56
N GLY A 222 3.70 -10.06 -10.09
CA GLY A 222 4.89 -9.98 -10.92
C GLY A 222 4.82 -8.81 -11.89
N SER A 223 4.99 -9.09 -13.17
CA SER A 223 4.92 -8.11 -14.27
C SER A 223 3.56 -8.06 -14.97
N ASP A 224 2.57 -8.81 -14.48
CA ASP A 224 1.25 -8.82 -15.13
C ASP A 224 0.55 -7.47 -14.95
N PRO A 225 -0.15 -6.95 -15.97
CA PRO A 225 -0.95 -5.74 -15.82
C PRO A 225 -2.01 -5.86 -14.73
N LEU A 226 -2.29 -4.75 -14.05
CA LEU A 226 -3.34 -4.66 -13.04
C LEU A 226 -4.72 -4.98 -13.65
N VAL A 227 -5.51 -5.78 -12.93
CA VAL A 227 -6.88 -6.13 -13.33
C VAL A 227 -7.86 -5.72 -12.24
N ALA A 228 -8.97 -5.09 -12.63
CA ALA A 228 -10.05 -4.72 -11.71
C ALA A 228 -10.62 -5.98 -11.00
N ARG A 229 -10.66 -5.94 -9.67
CA ARG A 229 -11.18 -7.01 -8.82
C ARG A 229 -12.61 -6.72 -8.40
N GLY A 230 -13.52 -6.77 -9.37
CA GLY A 230 -14.94 -6.49 -9.18
C GLY A 230 -15.32 -5.06 -9.55
N LYS A 231 -16.46 -4.59 -9.04
CA LYS A 231 -16.97 -3.22 -9.22
C LYS A 231 -16.59 -2.34 -8.03
N PRO A 232 -16.75 -1.00 -8.11
CA PRO A 232 -16.47 -0.14 -6.96
C PRO A 232 -17.38 -0.51 -5.79
N ILE A 233 -16.80 -0.53 -4.58
CA ILE A 233 -17.47 -0.91 -3.34
C ILE A 233 -17.65 0.33 -2.48
N VAL A 234 -18.78 0.43 -1.78
CA VAL A 234 -18.99 1.51 -0.79
C VAL A 234 -17.96 1.39 0.32
N ASN A 235 -17.21 2.45 0.51
CA ASN A 235 -16.21 2.60 1.56
C ASN A 235 -16.19 4.08 1.96
N ASP A 236 -16.63 4.39 3.18
CA ASP A 236 -16.59 5.77 3.68
C ASP A 236 -15.15 6.25 3.76
N ILE A 237 -14.75 7.18 2.89
CA ILE A 237 -13.39 7.72 2.86
C ILE A 237 -13.35 9.23 3.10
N GLN A 238 -14.44 9.80 3.67
CA GLN A 238 -14.59 11.25 3.86
C GLN A 238 -13.64 11.82 4.91
N GLY A 239 -13.07 10.97 5.77
CA GLY A 239 -12.13 11.41 6.79
C GLY A 239 -10.75 11.77 6.25
N ARG A 240 -10.52 11.64 4.93
CA ARG A 240 -9.26 12.05 4.25
C ARG A 240 -8.03 11.47 4.94
N GLY A 241 -6.92 12.20 4.94
CA GLY A 241 -5.79 11.96 5.83
C GLY A 241 -4.51 11.49 5.13
N GLN A 242 -3.67 10.75 5.84
CA GLN A 242 -2.30 10.49 5.40
C GLN A 242 -2.09 9.06 4.91
N TYR A 243 -1.34 8.90 3.82
CA TYR A 243 -0.95 7.61 3.28
C TYR A 243 0.32 7.12 3.96
N HIS A 244 0.28 5.90 4.49
CA HIS A 244 1.40 5.25 5.16
C HIS A 244 1.80 3.99 4.40
N PHE A 245 3.11 3.87 4.11
CA PHE A 245 3.71 2.70 3.49
C PHE A 245 4.83 2.17 4.38
N GLY A 246 4.66 1.00 4.97
CA GLY A 246 5.68 0.45 5.84
C GLY A 246 5.23 -0.79 6.59
N VAL A 247 5.72 -0.92 7.82
CA VAL A 247 5.39 -2.06 8.68
C VAL A 247 5.03 -1.51 10.05
N LEU A 248 3.78 -1.74 10.49
CA LEU A 248 3.33 -1.58 11.86
C LEU A 248 2.97 -2.97 12.39
N LYS A 249 3.82 -3.53 13.24
CA LYS A 249 3.60 -4.79 13.95
C LYS A 249 2.94 -4.52 15.30
N LYS A 250 1.83 -5.20 15.57
CA LYS A 250 1.12 -5.13 16.85
C LYS A 250 1.62 -6.22 17.80
N SER A 251 1.68 -5.93 19.09
CA SER A 251 1.97 -6.92 20.13
C SER A 251 0.88 -8.00 20.20
N VAL A 252 1.24 -9.19 20.66
CA VAL A 252 0.26 -10.23 21.02
C VAL A 252 -0.09 -10.18 22.50
N GLY A 253 -1.26 -10.71 22.88
CA GLY A 253 -1.66 -10.84 24.29
C GLY A 253 -1.79 -9.50 25.04
N SER A 254 -2.05 -8.41 24.33
CA SER A 254 -2.26 -7.09 24.93
C SER A 254 -3.53 -7.05 25.78
N THR A 255 -3.47 -6.30 26.88
CA THR A 255 -4.62 -6.02 27.76
C THR A 255 -4.73 -4.51 27.97
N GLY A 256 -5.88 -3.92 27.69
CA GLY A 256 -6.09 -2.47 27.81
C GLY A 256 -5.57 -1.71 26.60
N ASP A 257 -4.70 -0.73 26.81
CA ASP A 257 -4.13 0.08 25.73
C ASP A 257 -3.14 -0.75 24.88
N LEU A 258 -3.58 -1.09 23.67
CA LEU A 258 -2.81 -1.85 22.68
C LEU A 258 -1.52 -1.13 22.25
N THR A 259 -1.48 0.19 22.35
CA THR A 259 -0.29 0.96 21.98
C THR A 259 0.83 0.80 23.02
N LYS A 260 0.54 0.28 24.22
CA LYS A 260 1.48 0.24 25.36
C LYS A 260 1.77 -1.16 25.90
N SER A 261 0.84 -2.08 25.75
CA SER A 261 0.88 -3.38 26.40
C SER A 261 1.08 -4.53 25.40
N GLY A 262 1.23 -5.74 25.92
CA GLY A 262 1.40 -6.96 25.13
C GLY A 262 2.87 -7.38 24.99
N PHE A 263 3.07 -8.45 24.24
CA PHE A 263 4.36 -9.09 24.03
C PHE A 263 4.88 -8.88 22.60
N HIS A 264 6.19 -8.67 22.53
CA HIS A 264 7.03 -8.78 21.33
C HIS A 264 8.23 -9.65 21.68
N GLU A 265 8.61 -10.51 20.76
CA GLU A 265 9.88 -11.20 20.79
C GLU A 265 11.06 -10.21 20.64
N SER A 266 12.22 -10.61 21.14
CA SER A 266 13.46 -9.83 21.04
C SER A 266 14.29 -10.26 19.83
N GLY A 267 15.11 -9.35 19.31
CA GLY A 267 15.99 -9.60 18.18
C GLY A 267 15.24 -9.68 16.86
N ILE A 268 14.11 -8.96 16.73
CA ILE A 268 13.36 -8.94 15.48
C ILE A 268 14.15 -8.23 14.38
N ASN A 269 13.99 -8.73 13.16
CA ASN A 269 14.56 -8.16 11.95
C ASN A 269 13.62 -8.51 10.80
N GLU A 270 12.61 -7.67 10.61
CA GLU A 270 11.47 -7.93 9.74
C GLU A 270 11.35 -6.80 8.72
N GLY A 271 10.85 -7.08 7.52
CA GLY A 271 10.70 -6.03 6.52
C GLY A 271 9.87 -6.41 5.31
N ILE A 272 9.41 -5.38 4.60
CA ILE A 272 8.65 -5.51 3.36
C ILE A 272 9.28 -4.61 2.30
N ILE A 273 9.44 -5.18 1.11
CA ILE A 273 9.93 -4.49 -0.07
C ILE A 273 8.74 -3.79 -0.72
N PHE A 274 8.86 -2.49 -0.98
CA PHE A 274 7.90 -1.67 -1.69
C PHE A 274 8.48 -1.11 -2.98
N GLY A 275 7.63 -1.00 -4.01
CA GLY A 275 7.92 -0.30 -5.27
C GLY A 275 6.63 0.27 -5.85
N SER A 276 6.67 0.90 -7.02
CA SER A 276 5.47 1.44 -7.69
C SER A 276 4.61 2.39 -6.82
N ILE A 277 5.18 3.03 -5.78
CA ILE A 277 4.42 3.94 -4.92
C ILE A 277 4.18 5.24 -5.68
N LEU A 278 2.95 5.46 -6.14
CA LEU A 278 2.53 6.73 -6.74
C LEU A 278 1.01 6.89 -6.62
N LEU A 279 0.55 8.13 -6.73
CA LEU A 279 -0.87 8.46 -6.76
C LEU A 279 -1.18 9.22 -8.04
N GLU A 280 -2.15 8.75 -8.79
CA GLU A 280 -2.65 9.41 -9.99
C GLU A 280 -3.83 10.32 -9.65
N ASP A 281 -3.94 11.42 -10.38
CA ASP A 281 -5.19 12.16 -10.50
C ASP A 281 -6.09 11.48 -11.54
N SER A 282 -7.13 10.84 -11.04
CA SER A 282 -8.00 9.96 -11.83
C SER A 282 -9.38 10.57 -12.05
N ALA A 283 -9.50 11.90 -11.96
CA ALA A 283 -10.75 12.63 -12.16
C ALA A 283 -11.43 12.30 -13.51
N ASP A 284 -10.63 12.08 -14.56
CA ASP A 284 -11.10 11.72 -15.91
C ASP A 284 -11.23 10.21 -16.13
N GLY A 285 -11.08 9.39 -15.06
CA GLY A 285 -11.14 7.94 -15.12
C GLY A 285 -9.85 7.25 -15.60
N CYS A 286 -8.74 7.98 -15.69
CA CYS A 286 -7.43 7.43 -16.03
C CYS A 286 -6.93 6.50 -14.93
N VAL A 287 -6.39 5.34 -15.30
CA VAL A 287 -5.71 4.39 -14.39
C VAL A 287 -4.58 3.71 -15.16
N THR A 288 -3.34 3.86 -14.72
CA THR A 288 -2.22 3.10 -15.31
C THR A 288 -2.28 1.64 -14.87
N LEU A 289 -2.29 0.69 -15.82
CA LEU A 289 -2.36 -0.74 -15.51
C LEU A 289 -1.01 -1.45 -15.59
N SER A 290 -0.05 -0.89 -16.34
CA SER A 290 1.34 -1.36 -16.48
C SER A 290 2.18 -0.25 -17.14
N LEU A 291 3.51 -0.35 -17.05
CA LEU A 291 4.45 0.43 -17.86
C LEU A 291 4.84 -0.29 -19.16
#